data_AF-A0A544XEA3-F1
#
_entry.id   AF-A0A544XEA3-F1
#
_cell.length_a   1.000
_cell.length_b   1.000
_cell.length_c   1.000
_cell.angle_alpha   90.00
_cell.angle_beta   90.00
_cell.angle_gamma   90.00
#
_symmetry.space_group_name_H-M   'P 1'
#
loop_
_entity.id
_entity.type
_entity.pdbx_description
1 polymer ?
#
loop_
_entity_poly.entity_id
_entity_poly.type
_entity_poly.pdbx_seq_one_letter_code
_entity_poly.pdbx_strand_id
1 'polypeptide(L)'
;MDNIAAIDDPYLLLRVATERLNAAQQEVTELARLRRRVIQELHSQGMSYAQIAEKAGLSRGRIHQIRHTGPAPEGAFLGIGSVTVVTPLRHDAATGRSMVALDDMRAGKRLEDLARTFGLTVATDNVTVDGQIDLNRPGLLVICGPRMSDAMRTAYDSDPVIHWDRDGIGWKLVDTRTGQEYRSGSQLDPAQPTDSAFLGRLPRPDGNG
;
A
#
# COMPACT_ATOMS: atom_id res chain seq x y z
N MET A 1 21.71 -11.32 19.95
CA MET A 1 21.29 -12.25 18.88
C MET A 1 21.00 -13.59 19.56
N ASP A 2 19.73 -13.96 19.69
CA ASP A 2 19.35 -15.23 20.32
C ASP A 2 19.79 -16.42 19.46
N ASN A 3 20.50 -17.35 20.10
CA ASN A 3 21.08 -18.53 19.47
C ASN A 3 19.99 -19.57 19.13
N ILE A 4 19.50 -19.54 17.89
CA ILE A 4 18.51 -20.50 17.37
C ILE A 4 19.02 -21.95 17.49
N ALA A 5 20.33 -22.16 17.40
CA ALA A 5 20.93 -23.49 17.47
C ALA A 5 20.81 -24.14 18.86
N ALA A 6 20.33 -23.40 19.87
CA ALA A 6 20.06 -23.92 21.21
C ALA A 6 18.60 -24.42 21.39
N ILE A 7 17.77 -24.41 20.35
CA ILE A 7 16.39 -24.93 20.41
C ILE A 7 16.41 -26.45 20.19
N ASP A 8 16.07 -27.21 21.24
CA ASP A 8 16.09 -28.69 21.21
C ASP A 8 14.87 -29.32 20.50
N ASP A 9 13.69 -28.69 20.57
CA ASP A 9 12.49 -29.18 19.89
C ASP A 9 12.63 -28.96 18.37
N PRO A 10 12.69 -30.02 17.55
CA PRO A 10 12.90 -29.90 16.10
C PRO A 10 11.76 -29.18 15.39
N TYR A 11 10.51 -29.30 15.87
CA TYR A 11 9.37 -28.61 15.26
C TYR A 11 9.39 -27.12 15.61
N LEU A 12 9.76 -26.78 16.84
CA LEU A 12 9.96 -25.40 17.25
C LEU A 12 11.13 -24.76 16.49
N LEU A 13 12.25 -25.47 16.35
CA LEU A 13 13.42 -25.03 15.59
C LEU A 13 13.06 -24.76 14.13
N LEU A 14 12.34 -25.68 13.47
CA LEU A 14 11.89 -25.50 12.08
C LEU A 14 11.00 -24.27 11.92
N ARG A 15 10.03 -24.07 12.84
CA ARG A 15 9.13 -22.91 12.82
C ARG A 15 9.90 -21.61 12.97
N VAL A 16 10.75 -21.51 14.01
CA VAL A 16 11.54 -20.30 14.28
C VAL A 16 12.52 -20.00 13.14
N ALA A 17 13.20 -21.02 12.60
CA ALA A 17 14.10 -20.84 11.46
C ALA A 17 13.35 -20.33 10.23
N THR A 18 12.16 -20.88 9.95
CA THR A 18 11.30 -20.44 8.83
C THR A 18 10.87 -18.98 9.00
N GLU A 19 10.41 -18.60 10.20
CA GLU A 19 10.02 -17.22 10.52
C GLU A 19 11.20 -16.24 10.32
N ARG A 20 12.40 -16.60 10.79
CA ARG A 20 13.59 -15.74 10.60
C ARG A 20 14.07 -15.67 9.16
N LEU A 21 14.00 -16.77 8.41
CA LEU A 21 14.31 -16.77 6.98
C LEU A 21 13.35 -15.85 6.22
N ASN A 22 12.05 -15.88 6.54
CA ASN A 22 11.07 -14.99 5.94
C ASN A 22 11.39 -13.52 6.24
N ALA A 23 11.72 -13.18 7.50
CA ALA A 23 12.11 -11.82 7.88
C ALA A 23 13.38 -11.34 7.15
N ALA A 24 14.41 -12.19 7.09
CA ALA A 24 15.64 -11.88 6.36
C ALA A 24 15.40 -11.71 4.85
N GLN A 25 14.52 -12.52 4.27
CA GLN A 25 14.15 -12.43 2.85
C GLN A 25 13.41 -11.12 2.54
N GLN A 26 12.59 -10.62 3.46
CA GLN A 26 11.96 -9.30 3.34
C GLN A 26 13.04 -8.20 3.35
N GLU A 27 13.98 -8.24 4.28
CA GLU A 27 15.08 -7.26 4.34
C GLU A 27 15.92 -7.26 3.05
N VAL A 28 16.28 -8.44 2.53
CA VAL A 28 16.99 -8.58 1.24
C VAL A 28 16.20 -7.96 0.09
N THR A 29 14.88 -8.15 0.08
CA THR A 29 13.97 -7.59 -0.95
C THR A 29 13.96 -6.05 -0.90
N GLU A 30 13.91 -5.48 0.30
CA GLU A 30 13.97 -4.03 0.50
C GLU A 30 15.31 -3.42 0.11
N LEU A 31 16.42 -4.07 0.49
CA LEU A 31 17.76 -3.64 0.09
C LEU A 31 17.93 -3.72 -1.43
N ALA A 32 17.36 -4.74 -2.09
CA ALA A 32 17.37 -4.83 -3.55
C ALA A 32 16.59 -3.66 -4.18
N ARG A 33 15.42 -3.29 -3.63
CA ARG A 33 14.63 -2.13 -4.08
C ARG A 33 15.38 -0.82 -3.90
N LEU A 34 16.01 -0.61 -2.73
CA LEU A 34 16.83 0.57 -2.43
C LEU A 34 17.99 0.71 -3.43
N ARG A 35 18.72 -0.38 -3.71
CA ARG A 35 19.81 -0.38 -4.69
C ARG A 35 19.31 0.03 -6.08
N ARG A 36 18.17 -0.50 -6.52
CA ARG A 36 17.57 -0.14 -7.81
C ARG A 36 17.17 1.35 -7.87
N ARG A 37 16.52 1.85 -6.81
CA ARG A 37 16.14 3.28 -6.67
C ARG A 37 17.36 4.20 -6.76
N VAL A 38 18.40 3.95 -5.97
CA VAL A 38 19.59 4.81 -5.93
C VAL A 38 20.31 4.83 -7.29
N ILE A 39 20.41 3.68 -7.98
CA ILE A 39 20.98 3.63 -9.33
C ILE A 39 20.19 4.49 -10.32
N GLN A 40 18.85 4.46 -10.25
CA GLN A 40 17.99 5.27 -11.11
C GLN A 40 18.12 6.77 -10.79
N GLU A 41 18.18 7.13 -9.51
CA GLU A 41 18.36 8.50 -9.05
C GLU A 41 19.69 9.09 -9.51
N LEU A 42 20.81 8.39 -9.28
CA LEU A 42 22.13 8.82 -9.74
C LEU A 42 22.18 8.98 -11.26
N HIS A 43 21.52 8.09 -12.00
CA HIS A 43 21.43 8.21 -13.45
C HIS A 43 20.58 9.43 -13.87
N SER A 44 19.47 9.71 -13.17
CA SER A 44 18.64 10.89 -13.44
C SER A 44 19.38 12.21 -13.15
N GLN A 45 20.37 12.18 -12.26
CA GLN A 45 21.29 13.29 -11.98
C GLN A 45 22.43 13.42 -13.03
N GLY A 46 22.40 12.61 -14.10
CA GLY A 46 23.33 12.70 -15.23
C GLY A 46 24.53 11.77 -15.16
N MET A 47 24.66 10.91 -14.15
CA MET A 47 25.76 9.93 -14.13
C MET A 47 25.50 8.77 -15.09
N SER A 48 26.53 8.40 -15.87
CA SER A 48 26.48 7.16 -16.64
C SER A 48 26.55 5.93 -15.74
N TYR A 49 25.97 4.79 -16.17
CA TYR A 49 26.07 3.53 -15.43
C TYR A 49 27.52 3.06 -15.22
N ALA A 50 28.44 3.43 -16.11
CA ALA A 50 29.86 3.14 -15.97
C ALA A 50 30.48 3.90 -14.77
N GLN A 51 30.17 5.20 -14.63
CA GLN A 51 30.64 6.02 -13.51
C GLN A 51 30.01 5.57 -12.19
N ILE A 52 28.73 5.19 -12.20
CA ILE A 52 28.06 4.64 -11.02
C ILE A 52 28.74 3.34 -10.58
N ALA A 53 29.04 2.43 -11.53
CA ALA A 53 29.74 1.18 -11.25
C ALA A 53 31.10 1.43 -10.60
N GLU A 54 31.91 2.30 -11.20
CA GLU A 54 33.24 2.67 -10.70
C GLU A 54 33.18 3.25 -9.29
N LYS A 55 32.34 4.27 -9.06
CA LYS A 55 32.23 4.92 -7.73
C LYS A 55 31.65 3.99 -6.66
N ALA A 56 30.75 3.08 -7.03
CA ALA A 56 30.16 2.13 -6.09
C ALA A 56 31.03 0.89 -5.83
N GLY A 57 32.18 0.75 -6.50
CA GLY A 57 33.02 -0.45 -6.40
C GLY A 57 32.35 -1.70 -6.96
N LEU A 58 31.48 -1.55 -7.97
CA LEU A 58 30.74 -2.64 -8.61
C LEU A 58 31.14 -2.78 -10.08
N SER A 59 30.94 -3.98 -10.65
CA SER A 59 31.12 -4.16 -12.09
C SER A 59 29.97 -3.54 -12.89
N ARG A 60 30.25 -3.14 -14.14
CA ARG A 60 29.20 -2.65 -15.07
C ARG A 60 28.08 -3.69 -15.25
N GLY A 61 28.45 -4.97 -15.38
CA GLY A 61 27.49 -6.08 -15.47
C GLY A 61 26.60 -6.18 -14.24
N ARG A 62 27.15 -5.94 -13.03
CA ARG A 62 26.37 -5.94 -11.79
C ARG A 62 25.38 -4.78 -11.73
N ILE A 63 25.77 -3.56 -12.13
CA ILE A 63 24.84 -2.42 -12.26
C ILE A 63 23.72 -2.73 -13.27
N HIS A 64 24.08 -3.30 -14.43
CA HIS A 64 23.11 -3.71 -15.44
C HIS A 64 22.12 -4.75 -14.90
N GLN A 65 22.57 -5.73 -14.12
CA GLN A 65 21.66 -6.68 -13.49
C GLN A 65 20.70 -5.97 -12.52
N ILE A 66 21.22 -5.16 -11.58
CA ILE A 66 20.40 -4.51 -10.55
C ILE A 66 19.31 -3.61 -11.14
N ARG A 67 19.59 -2.88 -12.23
CA ARG A 67 18.56 -2.01 -12.85
C ARG A 67 17.41 -2.80 -13.48
N HIS A 68 17.63 -4.07 -13.84
CA HIS A 68 16.64 -4.93 -14.47
C HIS A 68 16.04 -5.97 -13.51
N THR A 69 16.72 -6.30 -12.41
CA THR A 69 16.32 -7.33 -11.45
C THR A 69 15.99 -6.73 -10.09
N GLY A 70 14.92 -7.23 -9.46
CA GLY A 70 14.47 -6.79 -8.15
C GLY A 70 13.20 -5.94 -8.22
N PRO A 71 12.49 -5.79 -7.10
CA PRO A 71 11.22 -5.08 -7.07
C PRO A 71 11.33 -3.66 -7.61
N ALA A 72 10.26 -3.20 -8.26
CA ALA A 72 10.20 -1.82 -8.73
C ALA A 72 10.23 -0.85 -7.52
N PRO A 73 11.01 0.24 -7.56
CA PRO A 73 11.08 1.23 -6.48
C PRO A 73 9.73 1.80 -6.07
N GLU A 74 8.82 1.93 -7.02
CA GLU A 74 7.45 2.44 -6.86
C GLU A 74 6.66 1.61 -5.85
N GLY A 75 6.98 0.33 -5.67
CA GLY A 75 6.36 -0.52 -4.66
C GLY A 75 6.52 -0.03 -3.22
N ALA A 76 7.56 0.78 -2.95
CA ALA A 76 7.73 1.42 -1.64
C ALA A 76 6.57 2.35 -1.29
N PHE A 77 5.80 2.83 -2.28
CA PHE A 77 4.58 3.60 -2.04
C PHE A 77 3.52 2.76 -1.31
N LEU A 78 3.39 1.46 -1.60
CA LEU A 78 2.38 0.61 -0.96
C LEU A 78 2.80 0.11 0.42
N GLY A 79 4.09 -0.09 0.65
CA GLY A 79 4.59 -0.58 1.93
C GLY A 79 5.91 -1.33 1.82
N ILE A 80 6.25 -2.04 2.88
CA ILE A 80 7.51 -2.77 3.08
C ILE A 80 7.16 -4.16 3.61
N GLY A 81 7.72 -5.20 3.00
CA GLY A 81 7.51 -6.59 3.44
C GLY A 81 6.08 -7.09 3.28
N SER A 82 5.20 -6.78 4.23
CA SER A 82 3.80 -7.21 4.25
C SER A 82 2.83 -6.03 4.27
N VAL A 83 1.75 -6.15 3.51
CA VAL A 83 0.63 -5.21 3.52
C VAL A 83 -0.70 -5.93 3.72
N THR A 84 -1.66 -5.23 4.29
CA THR A 84 -3.04 -5.70 4.49
C THR A 84 -3.98 -4.80 3.70
N VAL A 85 -4.65 -5.37 2.70
CA VAL A 85 -5.69 -4.69 1.94
C VAL A 85 -6.99 -4.76 2.72
N VAL A 86 -7.52 -3.60 3.09
CA VAL A 86 -8.73 -3.49 3.89
C VAL A 86 -9.88 -2.97 3.04
N THR A 87 -10.99 -3.70 3.01
CA THR A 87 -12.23 -3.29 2.32
C THR A 87 -13.38 -3.16 3.30
N PRO A 88 -14.41 -2.34 3.05
CA PRO A 88 -15.40 -2.05 4.07
C PRO A 88 -16.57 -3.04 4.01
N LEU A 89 -16.94 -3.59 5.16
CA LEU A 89 -18.15 -4.39 5.28
C LEU A 89 -19.39 -3.50 5.30
N ARG A 90 -20.48 -4.03 4.76
CA ARG A 90 -21.80 -3.42 4.70
C ARG A 90 -22.82 -4.40 5.23
N HIS A 91 -23.85 -3.87 5.89
CA HIS A 91 -24.98 -4.69 6.31
C HIS A 91 -25.95 -4.90 5.14
N ASP A 92 -26.26 -6.16 4.86
CA ASP A 92 -27.37 -6.52 3.98
C ASP A 92 -28.68 -6.52 4.77
N ALA A 93 -29.53 -5.52 4.55
CA ALA A 93 -30.83 -5.47 5.22
C ALA A 93 -31.78 -6.61 4.81
N ALA A 94 -31.61 -7.21 3.63
CA ALA A 94 -32.47 -8.29 3.14
C ALA A 94 -32.09 -9.65 3.72
N THR A 95 -30.79 -9.91 3.93
CA THR A 95 -30.30 -11.21 4.40
C THR A 95 -29.74 -11.20 5.83
N GLY A 96 -29.53 -10.02 6.41
CA GLY A 96 -28.90 -9.82 7.73
C GLY A 96 -27.40 -10.11 7.74
N ARG A 97 -26.78 -10.38 6.59
CA ARG A 97 -25.36 -10.76 6.47
C ARG A 97 -24.46 -9.55 6.22
N SER A 98 -23.19 -9.69 6.55
CA SER A 98 -22.16 -8.74 6.14
C SER A 98 -21.74 -9.02 4.70
N MET A 99 -21.64 -7.98 3.88
CA MET A 99 -21.19 -8.05 2.49
C MET A 99 -20.12 -6.99 2.20
N VAL A 100 -19.35 -7.18 1.13
CA VAL A 100 -18.48 -6.15 0.53
C VAL A 100 -19.11 -5.75 -0.80
N ALA A 101 -19.15 -4.45 -1.10
CA ALA A 101 -19.65 -4.01 -2.40
C ALA A 101 -18.76 -4.53 -3.53
N LEU A 102 -19.35 -4.83 -4.69
CA LEU A 102 -18.63 -5.41 -5.82
C LEU A 102 -17.45 -4.52 -6.27
N ASP A 103 -17.63 -3.20 -6.26
CA ASP A 103 -16.59 -2.26 -6.66
C ASP A 103 -15.45 -2.19 -5.63
N ASP A 104 -15.77 -2.19 -4.33
CA ASP A 104 -14.79 -2.27 -3.24
C ASP A 104 -13.97 -3.58 -3.32
N MET A 105 -14.64 -4.70 -3.60
CA MET A 105 -13.98 -6.01 -3.78
C MET A 105 -13.04 -6.03 -5.00
N ARG A 106 -13.48 -5.46 -6.14
CA ARG A 106 -12.66 -5.38 -7.35
C ARG A 106 -11.46 -4.45 -7.18
N ALA A 107 -11.66 -3.31 -6.55
CA ALA A 107 -10.58 -2.37 -6.24
C ALA A 107 -9.57 -3.00 -5.27
N GLY A 108 -10.06 -3.69 -4.22
CA GLY A 108 -9.22 -4.46 -3.30
C GLY A 108 -8.37 -5.49 -4.02
N LYS A 109 -9.00 -6.33 -4.86
CA LYS A 109 -8.27 -7.35 -5.62
C LYS A 109 -7.19 -6.77 -6.54
N ARG A 110 -7.48 -5.66 -7.24
CA ARG A 110 -6.48 -4.98 -8.07
C ARG A 110 -5.30 -4.46 -7.26
N LEU A 111 -5.56 -3.95 -6.07
CA LEU A 111 -4.52 -3.45 -5.17
C LEU A 111 -3.67 -4.59 -4.59
N GLU A 112 -4.28 -5.73 -4.26
CA GLU A 112 -3.56 -6.94 -3.86
C GLU A 112 -2.63 -7.41 -4.98
N ASP A 113 -3.13 -7.51 -6.21
CA ASP A 113 -2.35 -7.99 -7.35
C ASP A 113 -1.18 -7.05 -7.63
N LEU A 114 -1.42 -5.73 -7.59
CA LEU A 114 -0.37 -4.72 -7.72
C LEU A 114 0.71 -4.88 -6.63
N ALA A 115 0.31 -5.01 -5.36
CA ALA A 115 1.25 -5.21 -4.25
C ALA A 115 2.11 -6.47 -4.43
N ARG A 116 1.50 -7.58 -4.90
CA ARG A 116 2.23 -8.82 -5.21
C ARG A 116 3.24 -8.63 -6.34
N THR A 117 2.95 -7.82 -7.36
CA THR A 117 3.93 -7.52 -8.44
C THR A 117 5.18 -6.82 -7.91
N PHE A 118 5.08 -6.11 -6.78
CA PHE A 118 6.20 -5.48 -6.10
C PHE A 118 6.88 -6.35 -5.04
N GLY A 119 6.52 -7.64 -4.98
CA GLY A 119 7.10 -8.61 -4.04
C GLY A 119 6.62 -8.44 -2.61
N LEU A 120 5.48 -7.77 -2.38
CA LEU A 120 4.89 -7.65 -1.05
C LEU A 120 4.07 -8.90 -0.72
N THR A 121 4.14 -9.33 0.54
CA THR A 121 3.20 -10.30 1.10
C THR A 121 1.88 -9.58 1.35
N VAL A 122 0.76 -10.15 0.91
CA VAL A 122 -0.55 -9.51 0.99
C VAL A 122 -1.50 -10.34 1.82
N ALA A 123 -2.04 -9.72 2.87
CA ALA A 123 -3.18 -10.17 3.66
C ALA A 123 -4.41 -9.32 3.33
N THR A 124 -5.58 -9.77 3.78
CA THR A 124 -6.85 -9.05 3.67
C THR A 124 -7.46 -8.86 5.04
N ASP A 125 -8.19 -7.77 5.19
CA ASP A 125 -8.96 -7.47 6.40
C ASP A 125 -10.15 -6.58 6.04
N ASN A 126 -10.96 -6.20 7.03
CA ASN A 126 -12.13 -5.40 6.82
C ASN A 126 -12.26 -4.23 7.79
N VAL A 127 -12.81 -3.11 7.28
CA VAL A 127 -13.51 -2.17 8.16
C VAL A 127 -14.82 -2.84 8.55
N THR A 128 -15.12 -2.87 9.85
CA THR A 128 -16.32 -3.53 10.35
C THR A 128 -17.60 -2.83 9.87
N VAL A 129 -18.75 -3.49 10.02
CA VAL A 129 -20.05 -2.96 9.59
C VAL A 129 -20.40 -1.65 10.34
N ASP A 130 -19.95 -1.51 11.57
CA ASP A 130 -20.04 -0.31 12.42
C ASP A 130 -18.89 0.69 12.22
N GLY A 131 -18.08 0.50 11.16
CA GLY A 131 -17.08 1.47 10.73
C GLY A 131 -15.77 1.48 11.52
N GLN A 132 -15.51 0.44 12.32
CA GLN A 132 -14.30 0.34 13.14
C GLN A 132 -13.12 -0.22 12.33
N ILE A 133 -11.95 0.37 12.56
CA ILE A 133 -10.66 -0.08 12.03
C ILE A 133 -9.55 0.43 12.94
N ASP A 134 -8.58 -0.43 13.25
CA ASP A 134 -7.33 -0.01 13.86
C ASP A 134 -6.36 0.48 12.77
N LEU A 135 -6.15 1.80 12.74
CA LEU A 135 -5.20 2.47 11.84
C LEU A 135 -3.78 2.55 12.43
N ASN A 136 -3.59 2.20 13.69
CA ASN A 136 -2.31 2.28 14.39
C ASN A 136 -1.50 0.99 14.24
N ARG A 137 -1.51 0.41 13.04
CA ARG A 137 -0.70 -0.75 12.67
C ARG A 137 -0.06 -0.55 11.29
N PRO A 138 1.14 -1.11 11.07
CA PRO A 138 1.87 -0.89 9.82
C PRO A 138 1.24 -1.61 8.64
N GLY A 139 1.55 -1.13 7.42
CA GLY A 139 1.27 -1.84 6.18
C GLY A 139 -0.20 -1.85 5.75
N LEU A 140 -1.01 -0.87 6.16
CA LEU A 140 -2.40 -0.80 5.75
C LEU A 140 -2.60 -0.17 4.38
N LEU A 141 -3.42 -0.83 3.56
CA LEU A 141 -3.92 -0.33 2.28
C LEU A 141 -5.45 -0.32 2.36
N VAL A 142 -6.02 0.81 2.78
CA VAL A 142 -7.45 0.88 3.12
C VAL A 142 -8.26 1.47 1.97
N ILE A 143 -9.27 0.74 1.53
CA ILE A 143 -10.32 1.18 0.61
C ILE A 143 -11.57 1.39 1.44
N CYS A 144 -11.93 2.65 1.70
CA CYS A 144 -13.09 2.98 2.52
C CYS A 144 -13.56 4.40 2.22
N GLY A 145 -14.83 4.59 1.84
CA GLY A 145 -15.36 5.95 1.69
C GLY A 145 -15.47 6.65 3.05
N PRO A 146 -15.35 7.99 3.13
CA PRO A 146 -15.40 8.73 4.40
C PRO A 146 -16.73 8.49 5.14
N ARG A 147 -17.83 8.20 4.44
CA ARG A 147 -19.12 7.87 5.07
C ARG A 147 -19.08 6.62 5.95
N MET A 148 -18.17 5.68 5.68
CA MET A 148 -18.20 4.34 6.26
C MET A 148 -17.41 4.21 7.55
N SER A 149 -16.47 5.11 7.84
CA SER A 149 -15.65 5.06 9.04
C SER A 149 -15.21 6.45 9.46
N ASP A 150 -15.43 6.81 10.72
CA ASP A 150 -14.97 8.07 11.29
C ASP A 150 -13.46 8.12 11.46
N ALA A 151 -12.83 6.97 11.75
CA ALA A 151 -11.37 6.85 11.78
C ALA A 151 -10.77 7.19 10.40
N MET A 152 -11.37 6.65 9.32
CA MET A 152 -10.94 6.98 7.96
C MET A 152 -11.21 8.44 7.60
N ARG A 153 -12.38 8.98 7.96
CA ARG A 153 -12.69 10.41 7.76
C ARG A 153 -11.63 11.30 8.40
N THR A 154 -11.28 11.03 9.66
CA THR A 154 -10.25 11.76 10.40
C THR A 154 -8.89 11.63 9.74
N ALA A 155 -8.52 10.44 9.25
CA ALA A 155 -7.28 10.24 8.52
C ALA A 155 -7.24 11.05 7.22
N TYR A 156 -8.35 11.13 6.48
CA TYR A 156 -8.44 11.92 5.26
C TYR A 156 -8.27 13.41 5.50
N ASP A 157 -8.73 13.94 6.64
CA ASP A 157 -8.59 15.36 6.98
C ASP A 157 -7.12 15.80 7.16
N SER A 158 -6.19 14.85 7.27
CA SER A 158 -4.75 15.13 7.33
C SER A 158 -4.09 15.34 5.97
N ASP A 159 -4.76 15.03 4.86
CA ASP A 159 -4.21 15.22 3.53
C ASP A 159 -4.24 16.71 3.13
N PRO A 160 -3.09 17.33 2.83
CA PRO A 160 -3.05 18.76 2.49
C PRO A 160 -3.53 19.07 1.07
N VAL A 161 -3.66 18.05 0.21
CA VAL A 161 -3.85 18.20 -1.24
C VAL A 161 -5.23 17.71 -1.69
N ILE A 162 -5.68 16.57 -1.20
CA ILE A 162 -6.97 15.98 -1.56
C ILE A 162 -7.90 16.02 -0.36
N HIS A 163 -8.98 16.81 -0.49
CA HIS A 163 -9.99 16.95 0.56
C HIS A 163 -11.27 16.22 0.18
N TRP A 164 -11.94 15.59 1.16
CA TRP A 164 -13.29 15.07 0.99
C TRP A 164 -14.31 16.13 1.40
N ASP A 165 -15.13 16.55 0.45
CA ASP A 165 -16.22 17.50 0.69
C ASP A 165 -17.58 16.83 0.41
N ARG A 166 -18.66 17.43 0.92
CA ARG A 166 -20.03 16.94 0.74
C ARG A 166 -20.99 18.08 0.47
N ASP A 167 -21.77 17.93 -0.60
CA ASP A 167 -22.87 18.84 -0.93
C ASP A 167 -24.22 18.10 -0.99
N GLY A 168 -25.22 18.75 -1.62
CA GLY A 168 -26.57 18.20 -1.77
C GLY A 168 -26.64 16.95 -2.64
N ILE A 169 -25.63 16.67 -3.48
CA ILE A 169 -25.56 15.47 -4.34
C ILE A 169 -24.86 14.33 -3.58
N GLY A 170 -23.82 14.65 -2.82
CA GLY A 170 -23.13 13.69 -1.97
C GLY A 170 -21.66 14.00 -1.81
N TRP A 171 -20.88 12.96 -1.51
CA TRP A 171 -19.43 13.08 -1.31
C TRP A 171 -18.71 13.34 -2.63
N LYS A 172 -17.65 14.14 -2.56
CA LYS A 172 -16.71 14.45 -3.65
C LYS A 172 -15.29 14.55 -3.11
N LEU A 173 -14.33 14.41 -4.02
CA LEU A 173 -12.93 14.77 -3.79
C LEU A 173 -12.68 16.16 -4.39
N VAL A 174 -11.89 16.98 -3.71
CA VAL A 174 -11.44 18.29 -4.17
C VAL A 174 -9.92 18.33 -4.12
N ASP A 175 -9.28 18.62 -5.25
CA ASP A 175 -7.85 18.93 -5.27
C ASP A 175 -7.66 20.41 -4.89
N THR A 176 -7.11 20.65 -3.71
CA THR A 176 -6.93 22.00 -3.15
C THR A 176 -5.96 22.87 -3.95
N ARG A 177 -5.08 22.26 -4.76
CA ARG A 177 -4.09 22.97 -5.58
C ARG A 177 -4.71 23.56 -6.84
N THR A 178 -5.74 22.91 -7.38
CA THR A 178 -6.35 23.28 -8.66
C THR A 178 -7.82 23.71 -8.54
N GLY A 179 -8.47 23.39 -7.41
CA GLY A 179 -9.91 23.53 -7.23
C GLY A 179 -10.73 22.48 -8.00
N GLN A 180 -10.09 21.50 -8.65
CA GLN A 180 -10.78 20.49 -9.42
C GLN A 180 -11.59 19.56 -8.51
N GLU A 181 -12.86 19.37 -8.84
CA GLU A 181 -13.74 18.42 -8.16
C GLU A 181 -13.82 17.09 -8.92
N TYR A 182 -13.86 16.00 -8.18
CA TYR A 182 -14.05 14.64 -8.70
C TYR A 182 -15.18 13.94 -7.94
N ARG A 183 -16.05 13.27 -8.68
CA ARG A 183 -17.22 12.54 -8.15
C ARG A 183 -17.38 11.21 -8.85
N SER A 184 -18.15 10.34 -8.23
CA SER A 184 -18.61 9.12 -8.90
C SER A 184 -19.50 9.51 -10.08
N GLY A 185 -19.26 8.90 -11.25
CA GLY A 185 -20.09 9.13 -12.44
C GLY A 185 -21.55 8.72 -12.24
N SER A 186 -21.84 7.83 -11.28
CA SER A 186 -23.21 7.47 -10.89
C SER A 186 -23.98 8.59 -10.19
N GLN A 187 -23.29 9.65 -9.74
CA GLN A 187 -23.90 10.83 -9.12
C GLN A 187 -24.13 11.98 -10.11
N LEU A 188 -23.72 11.83 -11.37
CA LEU A 188 -23.93 12.83 -12.42
C LEU A 188 -25.30 12.66 -13.07
N ASP A 189 -25.82 13.73 -13.66
CA ASP A 189 -27.04 13.72 -14.48
C ASP A 189 -26.73 14.24 -15.89
N PRO A 190 -26.78 13.38 -16.94
CA PRO A 190 -27.04 11.94 -16.86
C PRO A 190 -25.86 11.19 -16.22
N ALA A 191 -26.14 10.01 -15.67
CA ALA A 191 -25.11 9.15 -15.08
C ALA A 191 -24.07 8.75 -16.13
N GLN A 192 -22.79 8.75 -15.73
CA GLN A 192 -21.66 8.45 -16.62
C GLN A 192 -20.90 7.21 -16.13
N PRO A 193 -20.33 6.40 -17.05
CA PRO A 193 -19.54 5.20 -16.71
C PRO A 193 -18.11 5.58 -16.30
N THR A 194 -17.97 6.53 -15.39
CA THR A 194 -16.70 7.03 -14.86
C THR A 194 -16.68 6.86 -13.36
N ASP A 195 -15.51 6.57 -12.81
CA ASP A 195 -15.28 6.55 -11.37
C ASP A 195 -13.97 7.27 -11.06
N SER A 196 -13.92 7.91 -9.90
CA SER A 196 -12.79 8.71 -9.46
C SER A 196 -12.30 8.18 -8.14
N ALA A 197 -11.03 7.80 -8.08
CA ALA A 197 -10.38 7.37 -6.87
C ALA A 197 -9.11 8.16 -6.63
N PHE A 198 -8.79 8.37 -5.36
CA PHE A 198 -7.52 8.91 -4.92
C PHE A 198 -6.75 7.81 -4.19
N LEU A 199 -5.46 7.69 -4.52
CA LEU A 199 -4.52 6.82 -3.82
C LEU A 199 -3.40 7.69 -3.24
N GLY A 200 -3.37 7.80 -1.92
CA GLY A 200 -2.41 8.63 -1.19
C GLY A 200 -1.78 7.88 -0.02
N ARG A 201 -0.72 8.46 0.54
CA ARG A 201 -0.16 8.06 1.83
C ARG A 201 -0.61 9.05 2.87
N LEU A 202 -1.38 8.56 3.84
CA LEU A 202 -1.84 9.35 4.97
C LEU A 202 -0.97 9.00 6.18
N PRO A 203 -0.60 10.00 7.02
CA PRO A 203 0.12 9.73 8.25
C PRO A 203 -0.71 8.86 9.18
N ARG A 204 -0.04 8.01 9.96
CA ARG A 204 -0.74 7.26 11.00
C ARG A 204 -1.26 8.21 12.08
N PRO A 205 -2.46 7.97 12.66
CA PRO A 205 -2.98 8.80 13.74
C PRO A 205 -2.06 8.86 14.98
N ASP A 206 -1.29 7.81 15.23
CA ASP A 206 -0.32 7.75 16.33
C ASP A 206 1.06 8.34 15.99
N GLY A 207 1.27 8.86 14.78
CA GLY A 207 2.53 9.44 14.33
C GLY A 207 3.66 8.43 14.06
N ASN A 208 3.39 7.13 14.14
CA ASN A 208 4.39 6.07 13.94
C ASN A 208 4.54 5.63 12.47
N GLY A 209 4.22 6.51 11.52
CA GLY A 209 4.35 6.24 10.08
C GLY A 209 3.75 7.31 9.19
#